data_AF-A0A382YAI9-F1
#
_entry.id   AF-A0A382YAI9-F1
#
_cell.length_a   1.000
_cell.length_b   1.000
_cell.length_c   1.000
_cell.angle_alpha   90.00
_cell.angle_beta   90.00
_cell.angle_gamma   90.00
#
_symmetry.space_group_name_H-M   'P 1'
#
loop_
_entity.id
_entity.type
_entity.pdbx_description
1 polymer ?
#
loop_
_entity_poly.entity_id
_entity_poly.type
_entity_poly.pdbx_seq_one_letter_code
_entity_poly.pdbx_strand_id
1 'polypeptide(L)'
;MPSYESLSLESEIPKNEQPLSYAEGKRSKPYATEAGSPLIKVEPVDEQKEKSLSAMRQHAAKQINQLQQQAYLLVKQARQIENRVELAEKIGKARFGFKPVLLHPYFLYCRNGKNTNQDKIESPPDDKLTLSLIAPEEWNGECPYGELLAIVRQLGDSTWELIENDE
;
A
#
# COMPACT_ATOMS: atom_id res chain seq x y z
N MET A 1 13.01 -15.50 34.78
CA MET A 1 11.74 -15.32 35.50
C MET A 1 11.83 -14.01 36.26
N PRO A 2 11.39 -12.87 35.70
CA PRO A 2 11.37 -11.60 36.41
C PRO A 2 10.13 -11.50 37.30
N SER A 3 10.34 -11.06 38.54
CA SER A 3 9.37 -10.94 39.63
C SER A 3 8.32 -9.85 39.39
N TYR A 4 7.12 -10.09 39.91
CA TYR A 4 5.91 -9.27 39.77
C TYR A 4 5.88 -8.10 40.79
N GLU A 5 7.00 -7.41 40.98
CA GLU A 5 7.13 -6.27 41.89
C GLU A 5 7.51 -5.03 41.09
N SER A 6 6.50 -4.36 40.53
CA SER A 6 6.46 -2.92 40.24
C SER A 6 5.39 -2.70 39.19
N LEU A 7 4.19 -2.27 39.62
CA LEU A 7 3.23 -1.51 38.81
C LEU A 7 2.11 -1.01 39.75
N SER A 8 2.52 -0.41 40.85
CA SER A 8 1.68 0.50 41.66
C SER A 8 1.96 1.95 41.29
N LEU A 9 2.52 2.21 40.10
CA LEU A 9 2.60 3.56 39.56
C LEU A 9 1.20 3.94 39.12
N GLU A 10 0.64 4.90 39.84
CA GLU A 10 -0.55 5.68 39.51
C GLU A 10 -0.80 5.69 38.01
N SER A 11 -2.00 5.24 37.64
CA SER A 11 -2.56 5.45 36.32
C SER A 11 -2.72 6.95 36.08
N GLU A 12 -1.67 7.61 35.59
CA GLU A 12 -1.81 8.97 35.11
C GLU A 12 -2.76 8.96 33.91
N ILE A 13 -3.91 9.60 34.10
CA ILE A 13 -4.93 9.77 33.05
C ILE A 13 -4.24 10.47 31.85
N PRO A 14 -4.33 9.91 30.62
CA PRO A 14 -3.66 10.48 29.46
C PRO A 14 -4.12 11.92 29.25
N LYS A 15 -3.19 12.81 28.87
CA LYS A 15 -3.41 14.29 28.77
C LYS A 15 -4.66 14.72 27.98
N ASN A 16 -5.17 13.86 27.09
CA ASN A 16 -6.35 14.12 26.26
C ASN A 16 -7.69 13.80 26.96
N GLU A 17 -7.66 13.10 28.09
CA GLU A 17 -8.83 12.77 28.93
C GLU A 17 -8.87 13.63 30.21
N GLN A 18 -7.90 14.53 30.38
CA GLN A 18 -7.90 15.52 31.45
C GLN A 18 -9.05 16.51 31.21
N PRO A 19 -9.87 16.82 32.22
CA PRO A 19 -10.97 17.77 32.05
C PRO A 19 -10.40 19.13 31.62
N LEU A 20 -10.98 19.73 30.57
CA LEU A 20 -10.59 21.06 30.10
C LEU A 20 -10.63 22.05 31.28
N SER A 21 -9.60 22.91 31.39
CA SER A 21 -9.38 23.89 32.45
C SER A 21 -10.62 24.72 32.87
N TYR A 22 -11.63 24.86 32.01
CA TYR A 22 -12.92 25.46 32.36
C TYR A 22 -13.69 24.74 33.49
N ALA A 23 -13.39 23.48 33.77
CA ALA A 23 -13.91 22.71 34.92
C ALA A 23 -13.10 22.96 36.21
N GLU A 24 -11.88 23.45 36.09
CA GLU A 24 -10.90 23.58 37.17
C GLU A 24 -11.16 24.88 37.93
N GLY A 25 -12.10 24.82 38.88
CA GLY A 25 -12.47 25.96 39.72
C GLY A 25 -13.98 26.24 39.81
N LYS A 26 -14.79 25.58 38.98
CA LYS A 26 -16.25 25.59 39.17
C LYS A 26 -16.63 24.44 40.09
N ARG A 27 -17.28 24.76 41.22
CA ARG A 27 -17.91 23.78 42.12
C ARG A 27 -19.04 23.04 41.40
N SER A 28 -18.73 22.10 40.51
CA SER A 28 -19.71 21.16 39.96
C SER A 28 -19.99 20.11 41.03
N LYS A 29 -20.98 20.38 41.88
CA LYS A 29 -21.44 19.39 42.84
C LYS A 29 -22.20 18.29 42.10
N PRO A 30 -22.05 17.00 42.46
CA PRO A 30 -22.76 15.90 41.81
C PRO A 30 -24.27 15.88 42.08
N TYR A 31 -24.78 16.86 42.82
CA TYR A 31 -26.18 17.00 43.21
C TYR A 31 -26.65 18.44 43.00
N ALA A 32 -27.94 18.59 42.69
CA ALA A 32 -28.59 19.89 42.59
C ALA A 32 -28.42 20.69 43.89
N THR A 33 -27.90 21.92 43.79
CA THR A 33 -27.65 22.78 44.96
C THR A 33 -28.67 23.94 45.05
N GLU A 34 -29.41 24.21 43.97
CA GLU A 34 -30.45 25.24 43.90
C GLU A 34 -31.81 24.62 43.54
N ALA A 35 -32.91 25.21 44.03
CA ALA A 35 -34.27 24.71 43.85
C ALA A 35 -34.77 24.69 42.38
N GLY A 36 -34.10 25.40 41.47
CA GLY A 36 -34.38 25.39 40.03
C GLY A 36 -33.41 24.54 39.20
N SER A 37 -32.46 23.84 39.82
CA SER A 37 -31.50 23.00 39.09
C SER A 37 -32.19 21.75 38.51
N PRO A 38 -31.81 21.30 37.30
CA PRO A 38 -32.34 20.06 36.71
C PRO A 38 -32.10 18.85 37.63
N LEU A 39 -33.08 17.95 37.72
CA LEU A 39 -32.94 16.69 38.45
C LEU A 39 -31.93 15.79 37.70
N ILE A 40 -30.76 15.55 38.31
CA ILE A 40 -29.73 14.66 37.77
C ILE A 40 -30.15 13.22 38.07
N LYS A 41 -30.70 12.52 37.07
CA LYS A 41 -30.94 11.08 37.14
C LYS A 41 -29.64 10.35 36.83
N VAL A 42 -29.08 9.66 37.82
CA VAL A 42 -27.94 8.77 37.62
C VAL A 42 -28.45 7.54 36.87
N GLU A 43 -27.91 7.27 35.68
CA GLU A 43 -28.20 6.01 34.99
C GLU A 43 -27.68 4.83 35.82
N PRO A 44 -28.39 3.70 35.84
CA PRO A 44 -27.90 2.52 36.53
C PRO A 44 -26.58 2.07 35.88
N VAL A 45 -25.64 1.67 36.73
CA VAL A 45 -24.28 1.28 36.34
C VAL A 45 -24.28 0.19 35.27
N ASP A 46 -25.29 -0.69 35.27
CA ASP A 46 -25.40 -1.78 34.32
C ASP A 46 -25.79 -1.31 32.92
N GLU A 47 -26.69 -0.32 32.78
CA GLU A 47 -26.99 0.31 31.49
C GLU A 47 -25.76 1.01 30.91
N GLN A 48 -24.96 1.66 31.77
CA GLN A 48 -23.71 2.29 31.35
C GLN A 48 -22.68 1.26 30.85
N LYS A 49 -22.56 0.11 31.53
CA LYS A 49 -21.69 -1.00 31.08
C LYS A 49 -22.16 -1.61 29.76
N GLU A 50 -23.46 -1.79 29.58
CA GLU A 50 -24.01 -2.32 28.33
C GLU A 50 -23.75 -1.37 27.16
N LYS A 51 -23.94 -0.07 27.38
CA LYS A 51 -23.63 0.98 26.39
C LYS A 51 -22.15 1.01 26.04
N SER A 52 -21.26 0.92 27.04
CA SER A 52 -19.81 0.92 26.79
C SER A 52 -19.37 -0.34 26.04
N LEU A 53 -19.91 -1.51 26.37
CA LEU A 53 -19.66 -2.76 25.64
C LEU A 53 -20.18 -2.69 24.19
N SER A 54 -21.34 -2.11 23.97
CA SER A 54 -21.90 -1.91 22.63
C SER A 54 -21.03 -0.97 21.79
N ALA A 55 -20.63 0.17 22.35
CA ALA A 55 -19.71 1.11 21.72
C ALA A 55 -18.36 0.44 21.40
N MET A 56 -17.80 -0.32 22.35
CA MET A 56 -16.57 -1.09 22.15
C MET A 56 -16.69 -2.07 20.98
N ARG A 57 -17.81 -2.81 20.89
CA ARG A 57 -18.05 -3.74 19.76
C ARG A 57 -18.12 -3.02 18.43
N GLN A 58 -18.79 -1.87 18.36
CA GLN A 58 -18.85 -1.05 17.14
C GLN A 58 -17.46 -0.54 16.73
N HIS A 59 -16.66 -0.08 17.69
CA HIS A 59 -15.28 0.34 17.44
C HIS A 59 -14.41 -0.83 16.96
N ALA A 60 -14.50 -1.99 17.62
CA ALA A 60 -13.76 -3.19 17.22
C ALA A 60 -14.13 -3.61 15.78
N ALA A 61 -15.43 -3.60 15.43
CA ALA A 61 -15.87 -3.91 14.07
C ALA A 61 -15.27 -2.95 13.02
N LYS A 62 -15.20 -1.64 13.34
CA LYS A 62 -14.57 -0.64 12.46
C LYS A 62 -13.07 -0.89 12.28
N GLN A 63 -12.37 -1.21 13.37
CA GLN A 63 -10.92 -1.52 13.32
C GLN A 63 -10.64 -2.78 12.51
N ILE A 64 -11.46 -3.83 12.69
CA ILE A 64 -11.35 -5.06 11.88
C ILE A 64 -11.53 -4.75 10.40
N ASN A 65 -12.49 -3.90 10.04
CA ASN A 65 -12.69 -3.50 8.65
C ASN A 65 -11.47 -2.74 8.07
N GLN A 66 -10.86 -1.85 8.85
CA GLN A 66 -9.64 -1.15 8.45
C GLN A 66 -8.47 -2.11 8.24
N LEU A 67 -8.29 -3.08 9.14
CA LEU A 67 -7.26 -4.12 9.00
C LEU A 67 -7.46 -4.94 7.72
N GLN A 68 -8.70 -5.27 7.37
CA GLN A 68 -9.03 -5.96 6.12
C GLN A 68 -8.65 -5.14 4.89
N GLN A 69 -8.94 -3.83 4.89
CA GLN A 69 -8.55 -2.93 3.80
C GLN A 69 -7.03 -2.84 3.65
N GLN A 70 -6.31 -2.72 4.78
CA GLN A 70 -4.85 -2.72 4.78
C GLN A 70 -4.29 -4.04 4.25
N ALA A 71 -4.83 -5.18 4.66
CA ALA A 71 -4.43 -6.48 4.15
C ALA A 71 -4.63 -6.60 2.64
N TYR A 72 -5.75 -6.11 2.11
CA TYR A 72 -5.99 -6.06 0.67
C TYR A 72 -4.95 -5.22 -0.07
N LEU A 73 -4.61 -4.04 0.46
CA LEU A 73 -3.57 -3.19 -0.12
C LEU A 73 -2.20 -3.88 -0.10
N LEU A 74 -1.85 -4.57 1.00
CA LEU A 74 -0.60 -5.33 1.08
C LEU A 74 -0.53 -6.43 0.03
N VAL A 75 -1.62 -7.17 -0.20
CA VAL A 75 -1.68 -8.19 -1.27
C VAL A 75 -1.50 -7.55 -2.64
N LYS A 76 -2.14 -6.40 -2.89
CA LYS A 76 -1.97 -5.67 -4.15
C LYS A 76 -0.53 -5.21 -4.35
N GLN A 77 0.11 -4.66 -3.32
CA GLN A 77 1.50 -4.24 -3.34
C GLN A 77 2.46 -5.41 -3.57
N ALA A 78 2.23 -6.55 -2.92
CA ALA A 78 3.02 -7.76 -3.11
C ALA A 78 3.00 -8.22 -4.57
N ARG A 79 1.81 -8.26 -5.20
CA ARG A 79 1.68 -8.60 -6.63
C ARG A 79 2.41 -7.61 -7.54
N GLN A 80 2.36 -6.32 -7.24
CA GLN A 80 3.09 -5.31 -8.02
C GLN A 80 4.61 -5.51 -7.91
N ILE A 81 5.11 -5.89 -6.73
CA ILE A 81 6.52 -6.20 -6.53
C ILE A 81 6.90 -7.45 -7.31
N GLU A 82 6.10 -8.52 -7.24
CA GLU A 82 6.31 -9.77 -7.99
C GLU A 82 6.42 -9.49 -9.50
N ASN A 83 5.45 -8.76 -10.07
CA ASN A 83 5.48 -8.37 -11.48
C ASN A 83 6.75 -7.58 -11.85
N ARG A 84 7.21 -6.67 -10.97
CA ARG A 84 8.44 -5.89 -11.20
C ARG A 84 9.69 -6.76 -11.18
N VAL A 85 9.73 -7.77 -10.30
CA VAL A 85 10.83 -8.73 -10.22
C VAL A 85 10.85 -9.61 -11.47
N GLU A 86 9.72 -10.18 -11.86
CA GLU A 86 9.61 -10.99 -13.09
C GLU A 86 10.06 -10.22 -14.32
N LEU A 87 9.65 -8.96 -14.44
CA LEU A 87 10.05 -8.09 -15.54
C LEU A 87 11.56 -7.79 -15.51
N ALA A 88 12.11 -7.52 -14.33
CA ALA A 88 13.55 -7.29 -14.16
C ALA A 88 14.38 -8.55 -14.50
N GLU A 89 13.92 -9.74 -14.11
CA GLU A 89 14.56 -11.01 -14.46
C GLU A 89 14.52 -11.24 -15.99
N LYS A 90 13.37 -10.99 -16.61
CA LYS A 90 13.20 -11.12 -18.06
C LYS A 90 14.14 -10.20 -18.84
N ILE A 91 14.29 -8.95 -18.40
CA ILE A 91 15.21 -7.99 -19.04
C ILE A 91 16.66 -8.31 -18.71
N GLY A 92 16.95 -8.78 -17.48
CA GLY A 92 18.30 -9.22 -17.10
C GLY A 92 18.82 -10.38 -17.95
N LYS A 93 17.93 -11.25 -18.43
CA LYS A 93 18.27 -12.33 -19.38
C LYS A 93 18.38 -11.87 -20.83
N ALA A 94 17.81 -10.71 -21.17
CA ALA A 94 17.86 -10.18 -22.52
C ALA A 94 19.29 -9.82 -22.91
N ARG A 95 19.60 -9.93 -24.21
CA ARG A 95 20.92 -9.55 -24.73
C ARG A 95 20.99 -8.03 -24.88
N PHE A 96 21.94 -7.40 -24.20
CA PHE A 96 22.27 -5.98 -24.41
C PHE A 96 23.76 -5.72 -24.13
N GLY A 97 24.37 -4.81 -24.89
CA GLY A 97 25.80 -4.50 -24.83
C GLY A 97 26.12 -3.13 -24.24
N PHE A 98 25.15 -2.47 -23.60
CA PHE A 98 25.30 -1.12 -23.06
C PHE A 98 24.95 -1.06 -21.58
N LYS A 99 25.40 -0.01 -20.90
CA LYS A 99 24.97 0.28 -19.51
C LYS A 99 23.65 1.06 -19.57
N PRO A 100 22.54 0.53 -19.05
CA PRO A 100 21.28 1.27 -19.04
C PRO A 100 21.39 2.51 -18.15
N VAL A 101 20.76 3.57 -18.62
CA VAL A 101 20.68 4.90 -17.99
C VAL A 101 19.29 5.00 -17.37
N LEU A 102 19.25 5.50 -16.13
CA LEU A 102 18.01 5.67 -15.39
C LEU A 102 17.04 6.58 -16.16
N LEU A 103 15.76 6.23 -16.11
CA LEU A 103 14.63 6.98 -16.68
C LEU A 103 14.69 7.20 -18.20
N HIS A 104 15.61 6.53 -18.90
CA HIS A 104 15.67 6.56 -20.36
C HIS A 104 14.76 5.47 -20.94
N PRO A 105 13.98 5.75 -22.01
CA PRO A 105 13.19 4.73 -22.68
C PRO A 105 14.10 3.79 -23.50
N TYR A 106 13.79 2.50 -23.43
CA TYR A 106 14.44 1.44 -24.17
C TYR A 106 13.39 0.58 -24.87
N PHE A 107 13.78 -0.05 -25.96
CA PHE A 107 12.91 -0.84 -26.81
C PHE A 107 13.31 -2.31 -26.71
N LEU A 108 12.38 -3.15 -26.25
CA LEU A 108 12.59 -4.59 -26.11
C LEU A 108 12.07 -5.30 -27.36
N TYR A 109 12.98 -5.98 -28.07
CA TYR A 109 12.70 -6.71 -29.31
C TYR A 109 12.79 -8.23 -29.12
N CYS A 110 12.07 -8.98 -29.95
CA CYS A 110 12.14 -10.44 -30.00
C CYS A 110 12.49 -10.95 -31.40
N ARG A 111 13.58 -11.71 -31.52
CA ARG A 111 14.10 -12.20 -32.81
C ARG A 111 13.25 -13.31 -33.46
N ASN A 112 12.31 -13.92 -32.75
CA ASN A 112 11.46 -14.97 -33.31
C ASN A 112 10.01 -14.82 -32.87
N GLY A 113 9.13 -14.69 -33.84
CA GLY A 113 7.71 -14.93 -33.69
C GLY A 113 6.90 -13.82 -34.30
N LYS A 114 6.53 -13.98 -35.57
CA LYS A 114 5.31 -13.36 -36.08
C LYS A 114 4.19 -13.80 -35.15
N ASN A 115 3.72 -12.92 -34.27
CA ASN A 115 2.45 -13.11 -33.58
C ASN A 115 1.32 -12.75 -34.55
N THR A 116 1.27 -13.43 -35.69
CA THR A 116 0.16 -13.32 -36.65
C THR A 116 -1.07 -14.13 -36.22
N ASN A 117 -1.08 -14.75 -35.03
CA ASN A 117 -2.27 -15.40 -34.49
C ASN A 117 -2.40 -15.07 -32.99
N GLN A 118 -3.54 -14.49 -32.62
CA GLN A 118 -3.89 -14.00 -31.28
C GLN A 118 -4.08 -15.11 -30.23
N ASP A 119 -3.74 -16.37 -30.52
CA ASP A 119 -4.28 -17.53 -29.78
C ASP A 119 -3.28 -18.36 -28.97
N LYS A 120 -2.00 -17.97 -28.87
CA LYS A 120 -1.07 -18.60 -27.91
C LYS A 120 -0.17 -17.57 -27.25
N ILE A 121 -0.56 -17.18 -26.04
CA ILE A 121 0.26 -16.41 -25.10
C ILE A 121 1.31 -17.38 -24.53
N GLU A 122 2.27 -17.77 -25.35
CA GLU A 122 3.48 -18.42 -24.87
C GLU A 122 4.58 -17.36 -24.82
N SER A 123 5.02 -17.03 -23.60
CA SER A 123 6.12 -16.09 -23.37
C SER A 123 7.28 -16.44 -24.30
N PRO A 124 7.79 -15.48 -25.11
CA PRO A 124 8.89 -15.77 -26.02
C PRO A 124 10.09 -16.30 -25.22
N PRO A 125 10.86 -17.25 -25.76
CA PRO A 125 12.00 -17.82 -25.05
C PRO A 125 13.03 -16.74 -24.73
N ASP A 126 13.47 -16.72 -23.47
CA ASP A 126 14.35 -15.70 -22.86
C ASP A 126 15.57 -15.37 -23.73
N ASP A 127 16.17 -16.39 -24.37
CA ASP A 127 17.40 -16.27 -25.19
C ASP A 127 17.27 -15.41 -26.45
N LYS A 128 16.04 -15.03 -26.82
CA LYS A 128 15.74 -14.29 -28.06
C LYS A 128 15.35 -12.84 -27.83
N LEU A 129 15.30 -12.40 -26.58
CA LEU A 129 15.02 -11.03 -26.21
C LEU A 129 16.27 -10.17 -26.35
N THR A 130 16.13 -9.02 -27.01
CA THR A 130 17.21 -8.04 -27.18
C THR A 130 16.72 -6.66 -26.78
N LEU A 131 17.44 -6.00 -25.88
CA LEU A 131 17.14 -4.63 -25.49
C LEU A 131 17.98 -3.68 -26.35
N SER A 132 17.34 -2.66 -26.92
CA SER A 132 17.97 -1.65 -27.77
C SER A 132 17.56 -0.24 -27.35
N LEU A 133 18.41 0.73 -27.71
CA LEU A 133 18.17 2.17 -27.57
C LEU A 133 17.32 2.74 -28.71
N ILE A 134 17.30 2.05 -29.86
CA ILE A 134 16.79 2.59 -31.12
C ILE A 134 15.32 2.18 -31.29
N ALA A 135 14.47 3.17 -31.57
CA ALA A 135 13.04 2.96 -31.81
C ALA A 135 12.81 2.20 -33.13
N PRO A 136 11.67 1.49 -33.32
CA PRO A 136 11.39 0.77 -34.57
C PRO A 136 11.38 1.70 -35.79
N GLU A 137 11.00 2.98 -35.62
CA GLU A 137 10.92 4.00 -36.67
C GLU A 137 12.28 4.57 -37.09
N GLU A 138 13.29 4.50 -36.20
CA GLU A 138 14.62 5.04 -36.44
C GLU A 138 15.52 4.09 -37.25
N TRP A 139 15.05 2.86 -37.47
CA TRP A 139 15.75 1.92 -38.34
C TRP A 139 15.60 2.33 -39.80
N ASN A 140 16.72 2.43 -40.50
CA ASN A 140 16.74 2.70 -41.94
C ASN A 140 16.43 1.41 -42.74
N GLY A 141 15.32 0.73 -42.41
CA GLY A 141 14.92 -0.58 -42.94
C GLY A 141 14.23 -1.47 -41.88
N GLU A 142 14.21 -2.78 -42.11
CA GLU A 142 13.69 -3.74 -41.13
C GLU A 142 14.60 -3.82 -39.90
N CYS A 143 13.99 -3.83 -38.70
CA CYS A 143 14.73 -3.96 -37.45
C CYS A 143 15.47 -5.32 -37.39
N PRO A 144 16.80 -5.35 -37.15
CA PRO A 144 17.58 -6.59 -37.13
C PRO A 144 17.22 -7.52 -35.96
N TYR A 145 16.51 -7.00 -34.95
CA TYR A 145 16.15 -7.70 -33.73
C TYR A 145 14.72 -8.26 -33.74
N GLY A 146 13.95 -8.03 -34.82
CA GLY A 146 12.58 -8.53 -34.98
C GLY A 146 11.51 -7.54 -34.55
N GLU A 147 10.41 -8.05 -34.01
CA GLU A 147 9.22 -7.24 -33.64
C GLU A 147 9.41 -6.54 -32.29
N LEU A 148 8.84 -5.33 -32.15
CA LEU A 148 8.82 -4.59 -30.90
C LEU A 148 7.81 -5.25 -29.95
N LEU A 149 8.28 -5.67 -28.77
CA LEU A 149 7.43 -6.29 -27.74
C LEU A 149 6.91 -5.25 -26.76
N ALA A 150 7.79 -4.38 -26.26
CA ALA A 150 7.44 -3.36 -25.28
C ALA A 150 8.48 -2.24 -25.24
N ILE A 151 8.04 -1.08 -24.77
CA ILE A 151 8.90 0.03 -24.38
C ILE A 151 9.06 -0.02 -22.87
N VAL A 152 10.30 0.07 -22.39
CA VAL A 152 10.63 -0.09 -20.98
C VAL A 152 11.60 1.00 -20.55
N ARG A 153 11.50 1.47 -19.30
CA ARG A 153 12.52 2.33 -18.67
C ARG A 153 13.08 1.68 -17.42
N GLN A 154 14.36 1.92 -17.16
CA GLN A 154 14.97 1.51 -15.89
C GLN A 154 14.71 2.58 -14.81
N LEU A 155 14.28 2.15 -13.63
CA LEU A 155 14.04 3.00 -12.47
C LEU A 155 15.26 3.04 -11.53
N GLY A 156 15.27 3.97 -10.57
CA GLY A 156 16.42 4.23 -9.69
C GLY A 156 16.84 3.09 -8.75
N ASP A 157 15.96 2.11 -8.55
CA ASP A 157 16.19 0.90 -7.76
C ASP A 157 16.61 -0.31 -8.63
N SER A 158 17.06 -0.06 -9.87
CA SER A 158 17.40 -1.08 -10.89
C SER A 158 16.22 -1.93 -11.36
N THR A 159 15.00 -1.62 -10.92
CA THR A 159 13.79 -2.21 -11.49
C THR A 159 13.46 -1.60 -12.84
N TRP A 160 12.49 -2.18 -13.52
CA TRP A 160 12.10 -1.80 -14.85
C TRP A 160 10.59 -1.59 -14.89
N GLU A 161 10.15 -0.62 -15.69
CA GLU A 161 8.75 -0.23 -15.81
C GLU A 161 8.36 -0.16 -17.29
N LEU A 162 7.21 -0.72 -17.63
CA LEU A 162 6.63 -0.59 -18.97
C LEU A 162 6.16 0.84 -19.19
N ILE A 163 6.53 1.42 -20.32
CA ILE A 163 5.94 2.67 -20.79
C ILE A 163 4.74 2.25 -21.63
N GLU A 164 3.55 2.33 -21.04
CA GLU A 164 2.32 2.32 -21.81
C GLU A 164 2.27 3.64 -22.56
N ASN A 165 2.29 3.58 -23.90
CA ASN A 165 1.96 4.75 -24.70
C ASN A 165 0.44 4.94 -24.58
N ASP A 166 0.02 5.68 -23.55
CA ASP A 166 -1.33 6.23 -23.45
C ASP A 166 -1.49 7.30 -24.55
N GLU A 167 -1.77 6.86 -25.77
CA GLU A 167 -2.43 7.71 -26.79
C GLU A 167 -3.95 7.51 -26.75
#